data_AF-A0A410RFS7-F1
#
_entry.id   AF-A0A410RFS7-F1
#
_cell.length_a   1.000
_cell.length_b   1.000
_cell.length_c   1.000
_cell.angle_alpha   90.00
_cell.angle_beta   90.00
_cell.angle_gamma   90.00
#
_symmetry.space_group_name_H-M   'P 1'
#
loop_
_entity.id
_entity.type
_entity.pdbx_description
1 polymer ?
#
loop_
_entity_poly.entity_id
_entity_poly.type
_entity_poly.pdbx_seq_one_letter_code
_entity_poly.pdbx_strand_id
1 'polypeptide(L)'
;GSSVRSAMRSLLLLAVLVVACQAQDKCDCKWTPSGTGKDTYLSLYGLASSRMDAQVIRIFQMQRWVDRLRDRLDNAATEECGCHARAVESKILDLEGNGCNEREFQCGGNRPRCVSNLLVCDGDAECPNGADESDKVCDVAAASGTTWSGRMQWKACKLRNDQVFRMTIVGNRRKNYFKPRVWVTAAITTEFQKDGQTIARSHVLDGFYVYGNRRLILFPKAGTGDNIGAVCNFLGDGKHAGCSMVLLGVNADPTVCASGRLMKQ
;
A
#
# COMPACT_ATOMS: atom_id res chain seq x y z
N GLY A 1 36.22 7.74 61.94
CA GLY A 1 37.18 8.74 61.43
C GLY A 1 38.10 8.27 60.28
N SER A 2 38.01 7.04 59.77
CA SER A 2 38.93 6.53 58.73
C SER A 2 38.30 6.23 57.36
N SER A 3 36.96 6.21 57.22
CA SER A 3 36.30 5.84 55.95
C SER A 3 36.10 7.02 54.97
N VAL A 4 35.92 8.25 55.47
CA VAL A 4 35.62 9.43 54.61
C VAL A 4 36.86 10.00 53.90
N ARG A 5 38.08 9.81 54.44
CA ARG A 5 39.33 10.32 53.82
C ARG A 5 39.79 9.50 52.61
N SER A 6 39.35 8.25 52.46
CA SER A 6 39.73 7.38 51.33
C SER A 6 38.93 7.69 50.07
N ALA A 7 37.61 7.92 50.21
CA ALA A 7 36.74 8.25 49.09
C ALA A 7 37.08 9.60 48.42
N MET A 8 37.47 10.61 49.22
CA MET A 8 37.83 11.94 48.69
C MET A 8 39.18 11.93 47.93
N ARG A 9 40.11 11.03 48.27
CA ARG A 9 41.37 10.86 47.54
C ARG A 9 41.19 10.11 46.21
N SER A 10 40.27 9.15 46.16
CA SER A 10 39.95 8.41 44.94
C SER A 10 39.24 9.28 43.90
N LEU A 11 38.35 10.18 44.34
CA LEU A 11 37.65 11.14 43.47
C LEU A 11 38.59 12.21 42.88
N LEU A 12 39.56 12.70 43.65
CA LEU A 12 40.59 13.63 43.15
C LEU A 12 41.53 12.97 42.12
N LEU A 13 41.90 11.70 42.31
CA LEU A 13 42.72 10.96 41.34
C LEU A 13 41.99 10.69 40.02
N LEU A 14 40.69 10.37 40.07
CA LEU A 14 39.87 10.20 38.87
C LEU A 14 39.66 11.52 38.12
N ALA A 15 39.46 12.63 38.84
CA ALA A 15 39.33 13.95 38.21
C ALA A 15 40.63 14.40 37.51
N VAL A 16 41.80 14.14 38.10
CA VAL A 16 43.10 14.44 37.48
C VAL A 16 43.36 13.57 36.24
N LEU A 17 42.97 12.30 36.26
CA LEU A 17 43.12 11.40 35.11
C LEU A 17 42.20 11.78 33.94
N VAL A 18 40.96 12.19 34.21
CA VAL A 18 40.02 12.62 33.16
C VAL A 18 40.46 13.96 32.55
N VAL A 19 41.04 14.88 33.34
CA VAL A 19 41.59 16.15 32.83
C VAL A 19 42.88 15.93 32.04
N ALA A 20 43.74 14.98 32.44
CA ALA A 20 44.95 14.64 31.68
C ALA A 20 44.64 13.98 30.32
N CYS A 21 43.52 13.27 30.21
CA CYS A 21 43.12 12.59 28.96
C CYS A 21 42.45 13.54 27.95
N GLN A 22 41.87 14.66 28.41
CA GLN A 22 41.18 15.64 27.54
C GLN A 22 42.09 16.79 27.05
N ALA A 23 43.38 16.80 27.41
CA ALA A 23 44.30 17.92 27.12
C ALA A 23 45.43 17.58 26.13
N GLN A 24 45.36 16.47 25.39
CA GLN A 24 46.45 16.06 24.49
C GLN A 24 45.95 15.82 23.06
N ASP A 25 45.69 16.91 22.34
CA ASP A 25 45.25 16.95 20.93
C ASP A 25 46.31 16.49 19.90
N LYS A 26 47.38 15.78 20.32
CA LYS A 26 48.36 15.16 19.40
C LYS A 26 48.90 13.85 19.98
N CYS A 27 48.15 12.76 19.82
CA CYS A 27 48.73 11.42 19.89
C CYS A 27 49.43 11.10 18.56
N ASP A 28 50.69 11.52 18.44
CA ASP A 28 51.59 11.04 17.38
C ASP A 28 52.25 9.75 17.88
N CYS A 29 51.61 8.61 17.63
CA CYS A 29 52.13 7.31 18.03
C CYS A 29 53.26 6.86 17.08
N LYS A 30 54.48 7.36 17.31
CA LYS A 30 55.69 6.76 16.73
C LYS A 30 56.09 5.52 17.52
N TRP A 31 55.67 4.35 17.04
CA TRP A 31 56.14 3.07 17.54
C TRP A 31 57.51 2.74 16.93
N THR A 32 58.51 2.45 17.76
CA THR A 32 59.82 1.93 17.32
C THR A 32 60.06 0.54 17.91
N PRO A 33 60.15 -0.52 17.10
CA PRO A 33 60.45 -1.85 17.60
C PRO A 33 61.93 -2.01 17.93
N SER A 34 62.20 -2.67 19.06
CA SER A 34 63.51 -3.19 19.42
C SER A 34 63.79 -4.50 18.66
N GLY A 35 64.86 -4.50 17.86
CA GLY A 35 65.63 -5.70 17.51
C GLY A 35 64.93 -6.72 16.61
N THR A 36 65.00 -6.52 15.29
CA THR A 36 65.09 -7.56 14.24
C THR A 36 65.23 -6.86 12.88
N GLY A 37 65.89 -7.49 11.90
CA GLY A 37 66.37 -6.84 10.66
C GLY A 37 65.30 -6.13 9.82
N LYS A 38 65.70 -5.02 9.17
CA LYS A 38 64.83 -4.15 8.34
C LYS A 38 64.07 -4.86 7.22
N ASP A 39 64.51 -6.04 6.77
CA ASP A 39 63.94 -6.72 5.60
C ASP A 39 62.69 -7.56 5.91
N THR A 40 62.43 -7.93 7.18
CA THR A 40 61.24 -8.70 7.56
C THR A 40 60.01 -7.82 7.86
N TYR A 41 60.20 -6.53 8.13
CA TYR A 41 59.10 -5.61 8.46
C TYR A 41 58.25 -5.22 7.26
N LEU A 42 58.87 -5.02 6.08
CA LEU A 42 58.12 -4.72 4.84
C LEU A 42 57.22 -5.90 4.43
N SER A 43 57.69 -7.13 4.68
CA SER A 43 56.94 -8.36 4.46
C SER A 43 55.76 -8.50 5.42
N LEU A 44 55.95 -8.22 6.72
CA LEU A 44 54.88 -8.36 7.71
C LEU A 44 53.76 -7.31 7.56
N TYR A 45 54.10 -6.05 7.24
CA TYR A 45 53.09 -5.03 6.91
C TYR A 45 52.38 -5.33 5.59
N GLY A 46 53.10 -5.85 4.57
CA GLY A 46 52.50 -6.33 3.32
C GLY A 46 51.60 -7.56 3.51
N LEU A 47 51.94 -8.45 4.45
CA LEU A 47 51.12 -9.61 4.82
C LEU A 47 49.90 -9.21 5.66
N ALA A 48 50.01 -8.19 6.50
CA ALA A 48 48.89 -7.65 7.26
C ALA A 48 47.93 -6.87 6.34
N SER A 49 48.45 -6.04 5.42
CA SER A 49 47.63 -5.31 4.44
C SER A 49 46.94 -6.27 3.47
N SER A 50 47.63 -7.28 2.94
CA SER A 50 47.03 -8.28 2.03
C SER A 50 45.92 -9.12 2.69
N ARG A 51 46.01 -9.39 4.00
CA ARG A 51 44.92 -10.03 4.75
C ARG A 51 43.69 -9.12 4.89
N MET A 52 43.90 -7.83 5.14
CA MET A 52 42.81 -6.85 5.20
C MET A 52 42.18 -6.65 3.82
N ASP A 53 42.98 -6.55 2.76
CA ASP A 53 42.50 -6.44 1.37
C ASP A 53 41.67 -7.68 0.97
N ALA A 54 42.12 -8.89 1.37
CA ALA A 54 41.36 -10.12 1.15
C ALA A 54 40.01 -10.11 1.90
N GLN A 55 39.97 -9.57 3.12
CA GLN A 55 38.72 -9.41 3.88
C GLN A 55 37.80 -8.36 3.25
N VAL A 56 38.33 -7.25 2.75
CA VAL A 56 37.58 -6.20 2.05
C VAL A 56 36.93 -6.77 0.78
N ILE A 57 37.66 -7.56 -0.01
CA ILE A 57 37.10 -8.25 -1.20
C ILE A 57 35.93 -9.16 -0.81
N ARG A 58 36.07 -9.90 0.30
CA ARG A 58 35.01 -10.78 0.79
C ARG A 58 33.78 -10.00 1.24
N ILE A 59 33.96 -8.86 1.91
CA ILE A 59 32.86 -7.97 2.30
C ILE A 59 32.12 -7.45 1.07
N PHE A 60 32.85 -6.98 0.05
CA PHE A 60 32.23 -6.52 -1.21
C PHE A 60 31.48 -7.64 -1.94
N GLN A 61 32.02 -8.86 -1.97
CA GLN A 61 31.34 -10.01 -2.54
C GLN A 61 30.05 -10.35 -1.79
N MET A 62 30.09 -10.31 -0.46
CA MET A 62 28.90 -10.56 0.36
C MET A 62 27.84 -9.50 0.17
N GLN A 63 28.22 -8.22 0.08
CA GLN A 63 27.29 -7.13 -0.19
C GLN A 63 26.59 -7.32 -1.54
N ARG A 64 27.34 -7.65 -2.60
CA ARG A 64 26.76 -7.93 -3.92
C ARG A 64 25.84 -9.16 -3.92
N TRP A 65 26.11 -10.14 -3.08
CA TRP A 65 25.26 -11.31 -2.92
C TRP A 65 23.95 -10.95 -2.19
N VAL A 66 24.03 -10.15 -1.13
CA VAL A 66 22.86 -9.62 -0.41
C VAL A 66 21.98 -8.79 -1.35
N ASP A 67 22.56 -7.90 -2.15
CA ASP A 67 21.81 -7.09 -3.10
C ASP A 67 21.13 -7.95 -4.18
N ARG A 68 21.84 -8.94 -4.72
CA ARG A 68 21.25 -9.91 -5.66
C ARG A 68 20.11 -10.72 -5.05
N LEU A 69 20.21 -11.08 -3.77
CA LEU A 69 19.13 -11.77 -3.07
C LEU A 69 17.92 -10.87 -2.86
N ARG A 70 18.13 -9.59 -2.52
CA ARG A 70 17.06 -8.60 -2.46
C ARG A 70 16.36 -8.47 -3.80
N ASP A 71 17.11 -8.29 -4.90
CA ASP A 71 16.53 -8.19 -6.24
C ASP A 71 15.71 -9.43 -6.62
N ARG A 72 16.20 -10.63 -6.26
CA ARG A 72 15.44 -11.88 -6.50
C ARG A 72 14.20 -11.98 -5.64
N LEU A 73 14.25 -11.50 -4.39
CA LEU A 73 13.11 -11.47 -3.50
C LEU A 73 12.06 -10.47 -3.99
N ASP A 74 12.48 -9.28 -4.44
CA ASP A 74 11.59 -8.26 -5.00
C ASP A 74 10.95 -8.73 -6.33
N ASN A 75 11.73 -9.40 -7.18
CA ASN A 75 11.22 -10.01 -8.42
C ASN A 75 10.27 -11.18 -8.13
N ALA A 76 10.57 -12.04 -7.15
CA ALA A 76 9.67 -13.12 -6.75
C ALA A 76 8.40 -12.60 -6.01
N ALA A 77 8.50 -11.48 -5.29
CA ALA A 77 7.37 -10.82 -4.66
C ALA A 77 6.47 -10.12 -5.69
N THR A 78 7.03 -9.63 -6.78
CA THR A 78 6.26 -9.08 -7.91
C THR A 78 5.68 -10.18 -8.80
N GLU A 79 6.39 -11.29 -8.97
CA GLU A 79 5.90 -12.56 -9.53
C GLU A 79 5.18 -13.41 -8.47
N GLU A 80 4.20 -12.83 -7.78
CA GLU A 80 3.28 -13.61 -6.95
C GLU A 80 2.48 -14.59 -7.85
N CYS A 81 2.89 -15.87 -7.85
CA CYS A 81 2.34 -16.99 -8.63
C CYS A 81 0.81 -17.25 -8.47
N GLY A 82 0.09 -16.42 -7.72
CA GLY A 82 -1.36 -16.51 -7.53
C GLY A 82 -2.15 -15.26 -7.92
N CYS A 83 -1.53 -14.14 -8.28
CA CYS A 83 -2.29 -12.92 -8.63
C CYS A 83 -2.92 -13.03 -10.03
N HIS A 84 -2.21 -13.62 -10.99
CA HIS A 84 -2.72 -13.85 -12.34
C HIS A 84 -3.83 -14.90 -12.33
N ALA A 85 -3.62 -16.01 -11.59
CA ALA A 85 -4.64 -17.04 -11.41
C ALA A 85 -5.92 -16.47 -10.77
N ARG A 86 -5.81 -15.70 -9.67
CA ARG A 86 -6.96 -15.04 -9.02
C ARG A 86 -7.65 -14.02 -9.91
N ALA A 87 -6.90 -13.26 -10.71
CA ALA A 87 -7.48 -12.31 -11.64
C ALA A 87 -8.26 -13.00 -12.77
N VAL A 88 -7.75 -14.13 -13.27
CA VAL A 88 -8.44 -14.96 -14.27
C VAL A 88 -9.67 -15.61 -13.65
N GLU A 89 -9.56 -16.19 -12.45
CA GLU A 89 -10.67 -16.77 -11.69
C GLU A 89 -11.78 -15.75 -11.46
N SER A 90 -11.45 -14.54 -10.98
CA SER A 90 -12.43 -13.45 -10.81
C SER A 90 -13.14 -13.12 -12.12
N LYS A 91 -12.44 -13.16 -13.25
CA LYS A 91 -13.03 -12.87 -14.56
C LYS A 91 -13.91 -14.00 -15.07
N ILE A 92 -13.57 -15.25 -14.77
CA ILE A 92 -14.40 -16.42 -15.07
C ILE A 92 -15.70 -16.33 -14.26
N LEU A 93 -15.61 -16.03 -12.97
CA LEU A 93 -16.78 -15.87 -12.10
C LEU A 93 -17.72 -14.75 -12.59
N ASP A 94 -17.17 -13.64 -13.07
CA ASP A 94 -17.97 -12.55 -13.66
C ASP A 94 -18.70 -12.98 -14.96
N LEU A 95 -18.13 -13.92 -15.74
CA LEU A 95 -18.70 -14.39 -17.01
C LEU A 95 -19.70 -15.54 -16.82
N GLU A 96 -19.40 -16.48 -15.92
CA GLU A 96 -20.27 -17.61 -15.60
C GLU A 96 -21.55 -17.14 -14.88
N GLY A 97 -21.44 -16.04 -14.14
CA GLY A 97 -22.50 -15.56 -13.28
C GLY A 97 -22.65 -16.45 -12.04
N ASN A 98 -23.17 -15.89 -10.97
CA ASN A 98 -23.29 -16.59 -9.70
C ASN A 98 -24.65 -17.29 -9.51
N GLY A 99 -25.50 -17.31 -10.54
CA GLY A 99 -26.85 -17.88 -10.51
C GLY A 99 -27.85 -17.13 -9.61
N CYS A 100 -27.47 -15.97 -9.07
CA CYS A 100 -28.32 -15.12 -8.24
C CYS A 100 -28.72 -13.83 -8.97
N ASN A 101 -29.74 -13.15 -8.46
CA ASN A 101 -30.11 -11.84 -9.00
C ASN A 101 -29.04 -10.77 -8.69
N GLU A 102 -29.02 -9.66 -9.44
CA GLU A 102 -28.04 -8.57 -9.24
C GLU A 102 -28.01 -7.97 -7.81
N ARG A 103 -29.12 -8.12 -7.08
CA ARG A 103 -29.30 -7.60 -5.72
C ARG A 103 -29.12 -8.67 -4.64
N GLU A 104 -28.58 -9.82 -5.02
CA GLU A 104 -28.35 -10.96 -4.15
C GLU A 104 -26.87 -11.34 -4.12
N PHE A 105 -26.48 -11.96 -3.01
CA PHE A 105 -25.16 -12.51 -2.74
C PHE A 105 -25.23 -14.04 -2.74
N GLN A 106 -24.25 -14.67 -3.38
CA GLN A 106 -24.13 -16.12 -3.46
C GLN A 106 -23.30 -16.64 -2.28
N CYS A 107 -23.92 -17.41 -1.39
CA CYS A 107 -23.23 -18.03 -0.25
C CYS A 107 -22.11 -19.00 -0.65
N GLY A 108 -22.17 -19.50 -1.89
CA GLY A 108 -21.24 -20.51 -2.41
C GLY A 108 -21.43 -21.88 -1.76
N GLY A 109 -20.41 -22.72 -1.84
CA GLY A 109 -20.43 -24.09 -1.30
C GLY A 109 -21.28 -25.08 -2.09
N ASN A 110 -21.51 -26.26 -1.51
CA ASN A 110 -22.17 -27.39 -2.18
C ASN A 110 -23.70 -27.21 -2.35
N ARG A 111 -24.29 -26.22 -1.68
CA ARG A 111 -25.72 -25.86 -1.77
C ARG A 111 -25.83 -24.37 -2.02
N PRO A 112 -25.87 -23.93 -3.29
CA PRO A 112 -25.94 -22.51 -3.61
C PRO A 112 -27.22 -21.91 -3.03
N ARG A 113 -27.08 -20.86 -2.24
CA ARG A 113 -28.18 -20.08 -1.66
C ARG A 113 -27.90 -18.62 -1.97
N CYS A 114 -28.90 -17.94 -2.49
CA CYS A 114 -28.88 -16.51 -2.72
C CYS A 114 -29.49 -15.80 -1.52
N VAL A 115 -28.78 -14.83 -0.95
CA VAL A 115 -29.26 -13.97 0.15
C VAL A 115 -29.31 -12.53 -0.34
N SER A 116 -30.20 -11.70 0.21
CA SER A 116 -30.27 -10.29 -0.20
C SER A 116 -28.99 -9.55 0.16
N ASN A 117 -28.52 -8.63 -0.69
CA ASN A 117 -27.41 -7.72 -0.37
C ASN A 117 -27.66 -6.85 0.88
N LEU A 118 -28.92 -6.77 1.34
CA LEU A 118 -29.29 -6.09 2.59
C LEU A 118 -29.03 -6.92 3.85
N LEU A 119 -28.72 -8.20 3.72
CA LEU A 119 -28.43 -9.12 4.82
C LEU A 119 -26.94 -9.47 4.89
N VAL A 120 -26.13 -8.94 3.97
CA VAL A 120 -24.68 -9.21 3.94
C VAL A 120 -23.98 -8.25 4.89
N CYS A 121 -23.17 -8.77 5.81
CA CYS A 121 -22.42 -8.01 6.80
C CYS A 121 -23.33 -7.15 7.69
N ASP A 122 -24.51 -7.66 8.01
CA ASP A 122 -25.49 -7.05 8.89
C ASP A 122 -25.29 -7.47 10.36
N GLY A 123 -24.52 -8.53 10.58
CA GLY A 123 -24.15 -9.07 11.88
C GLY A 123 -24.83 -10.40 12.22
N ASP A 124 -25.77 -10.87 11.40
CA ASP A 124 -26.48 -12.13 11.58
C ASP A 124 -26.22 -13.06 10.38
N ALA A 125 -25.72 -14.27 10.64
CA ALA A 125 -25.36 -15.20 9.57
C ALA A 125 -26.60 -15.87 8.95
N GLU A 126 -26.87 -15.56 7.68
CA GLU A 126 -27.98 -16.14 6.91
C GLU A 126 -27.52 -17.26 5.97
N CYS A 127 -26.26 -17.23 5.54
CA CYS A 127 -25.71 -18.34 4.77
C CYS A 127 -25.50 -19.57 5.66
N PRO A 128 -25.79 -20.81 5.19
CA PRO A 128 -25.55 -22.02 5.96
C PRO A 128 -24.09 -22.24 6.38
N ASN A 129 -23.16 -21.65 5.62
CA ASN A 129 -21.72 -21.65 5.88
C ASN A 129 -21.22 -20.34 6.53
N GLY A 130 -22.12 -19.38 6.83
CA GLY A 130 -21.79 -18.06 7.37
C GLY A 130 -20.94 -17.18 6.44
N ALA A 131 -20.92 -17.46 5.13
CA ALA A 131 -20.06 -16.76 4.19
C ALA A 131 -20.37 -15.24 4.09
N ASP A 132 -21.64 -14.88 4.24
CA ASP A 132 -22.15 -13.50 4.25
C ASP A 132 -21.59 -12.64 5.39
N GLU A 133 -21.20 -13.25 6.50
CA GLU A 133 -20.58 -12.58 7.66
C GLU A 133 -19.07 -12.85 7.78
N SER A 134 -18.45 -13.41 6.75
CA SER A 134 -17.01 -13.70 6.77
C SER A 134 -16.17 -12.42 6.64
N ASP A 135 -15.02 -12.38 7.32
CA ASP A 135 -14.09 -11.23 7.26
C ASP A 135 -13.66 -10.89 5.82
N LYS A 136 -13.57 -11.89 4.94
CA LYS A 136 -13.21 -11.71 3.52
C LYS A 136 -14.31 -11.00 2.73
N VAL A 137 -15.57 -11.16 3.11
CA VAL A 137 -16.72 -10.51 2.47
C VAL A 137 -16.96 -9.13 3.08
N CYS A 138 -16.81 -9.03 4.41
CA CYS A 138 -17.03 -7.79 5.16
C CYS A 138 -15.84 -6.84 5.20
N ASP A 139 -14.77 -7.13 4.45
CA ASP A 139 -13.69 -6.18 4.19
C ASP A 139 -14.16 -5.04 3.29
N VAL A 140 -13.81 -3.81 3.68
CA VAL A 140 -14.20 -2.61 2.96
C VAL A 140 -13.07 -2.18 2.03
N ALA A 141 -13.17 -2.56 0.76
CA ALA A 141 -12.21 -2.15 -0.26
C ALA A 141 -12.09 -0.62 -0.39
N ALA A 142 -13.19 0.11 -0.13
CA ALA A 142 -13.24 1.57 -0.06
C ALA A 142 -12.94 2.12 1.35
N ALA A 143 -11.85 1.67 1.98
CA ALA A 143 -11.42 2.18 3.27
C ALA A 143 -10.95 3.65 3.17
N SER A 144 -11.17 4.42 4.23
CA SER A 144 -10.76 5.83 4.29
C SER A 144 -9.24 5.98 4.09
N GLY A 145 -8.82 6.96 3.30
CA GLY A 145 -7.42 7.20 2.95
C GLY A 145 -6.90 6.37 1.77
N THR A 146 -7.63 5.35 1.31
CA THR A 146 -7.21 4.58 0.13
C THR A 146 -7.31 5.43 -1.13
N THR A 147 -6.32 5.29 -2.02
CA THR A 147 -6.31 5.97 -3.31
C THR A 147 -6.23 4.93 -4.43
N TRP A 148 -7.04 5.16 -5.46
CA TRP A 148 -7.16 4.31 -6.64
C TRP A 148 -6.87 5.16 -7.85
N SER A 149 -5.98 4.71 -8.72
CA SER A 149 -5.63 5.46 -9.93
C SER A 149 -5.64 4.60 -11.18
N GLY A 150 -6.03 5.18 -12.30
CA GLY A 150 -6.05 4.50 -13.59
C GLY A 150 -6.45 5.44 -14.71
N ARG A 151 -6.34 4.97 -15.95
CA ARG A 151 -6.77 5.72 -17.13
C ARG A 151 -8.24 5.45 -17.42
N MET A 152 -9.01 6.51 -17.57
CA MET A 152 -10.41 6.44 -17.97
C MET A 152 -10.55 6.72 -19.45
N GLN A 153 -11.19 5.80 -20.18
CA GLN A 153 -11.50 5.98 -21.60
C GLN A 153 -12.88 6.59 -21.76
N TRP A 154 -12.94 7.81 -22.28
CA TRP A 154 -14.20 8.52 -22.50
C TRP A 154 -14.83 8.12 -23.84
N LYS A 155 -16.09 7.69 -23.79
CA LYS A 155 -16.86 7.27 -24.98
C LYS A 155 -18.07 8.17 -25.24
N ALA A 156 -18.60 8.83 -24.21
CA ALA A 156 -19.84 9.60 -24.29
C ALA A 156 -19.90 10.73 -23.24
N CYS A 157 -21.03 11.46 -23.26
CA CYS A 157 -21.43 12.55 -22.35
C CYS A 157 -20.58 13.84 -22.45
N LYS A 158 -19.26 13.71 -22.57
CA LYS A 158 -18.33 14.83 -22.78
C LYS A 158 -17.20 14.39 -23.70
N LEU A 159 -16.88 15.22 -24.69
CA LEU A 159 -15.64 15.11 -25.47
C LEU A 159 -14.45 15.49 -24.57
N ARG A 160 -13.96 14.53 -23.77
CA ARG A 160 -12.73 14.66 -22.98
C ARG A 160 -11.70 13.72 -23.56
N ASN A 161 -10.44 14.16 -23.66
CA ASN A 161 -9.32 13.26 -23.93
C ASN A 161 -9.19 12.26 -22.78
N ASP A 162 -8.57 11.12 -23.01
CA ASP A 162 -8.27 10.15 -21.96
C ASP A 162 -7.43 10.80 -20.86
N GLN A 163 -7.92 10.74 -19.62
CA GLN A 163 -7.30 11.39 -18.45
C GLN A 163 -6.91 10.35 -17.41
N VAL A 164 -5.86 10.66 -16.66
CA VAL A 164 -5.55 9.91 -15.44
C VAL A 164 -6.57 10.32 -14.39
N PHE A 165 -7.25 9.31 -13.87
CA PHE A 165 -8.27 9.44 -12.85
C PHE A 165 -7.72 8.94 -11.54
N ARG A 166 -7.84 9.76 -10.49
CA ARG A 166 -7.44 9.43 -9.14
C ARG A 166 -8.63 9.57 -8.22
N MET A 167 -9.10 8.46 -7.67
CA MET A 167 -10.16 8.41 -6.67
C MET A 167 -9.53 8.19 -5.31
N THR A 168 -9.69 9.16 -4.41
CA THR A 168 -9.25 9.05 -3.02
C THR A 168 -10.48 8.99 -2.12
N ILE A 169 -10.54 7.96 -1.28
CA ILE A 169 -11.61 7.83 -0.30
C ILE A 169 -11.31 8.78 0.87
N VAL A 170 -12.13 9.80 1.04
CA VAL A 170 -11.95 10.85 2.06
C VAL A 170 -12.53 10.39 3.39
N GLY A 171 -13.67 9.71 3.36
CA GLY A 171 -14.37 9.31 4.55
C GLY A 171 -15.20 8.06 4.32
N ASN A 172 -15.31 7.26 5.38
CA ASN A 172 -16.09 6.05 5.43
C ASN A 172 -16.82 6.04 6.78
N ARG A 173 -18.14 5.92 6.76
CA ARG A 173 -18.99 5.86 7.97
C ARG A 173 -19.96 4.68 7.85
N ARG A 174 -19.89 3.76 8.82
CA ARG A 174 -20.86 2.67 9.00
C ARG A 174 -21.85 3.05 10.10
N LYS A 175 -23.14 2.78 9.87
CA LYS A 175 -24.20 3.04 10.85
C LYS A 175 -24.40 1.80 11.70
N ASN A 176 -24.49 1.94 13.03
CA ASN A 176 -24.65 0.79 13.93
C ASN A 176 -25.97 0.02 13.69
N TYR A 177 -27.03 0.74 13.33
CA TYR A 177 -28.36 0.16 13.05
C TYR A 177 -28.54 -0.31 11.60
N PHE A 178 -27.61 0.02 10.70
CA PHE A 178 -27.68 -0.37 9.29
C PHE A 178 -26.27 -0.60 8.77
N LYS A 179 -25.79 -1.80 9.08
CA LYS A 179 -24.46 -2.31 8.80
C LYS A 179 -24.19 -2.83 7.37
N PRO A 180 -25.18 -3.29 6.56
CA PRO A 180 -24.96 -3.84 5.21
C PRO A 180 -24.37 -2.85 4.18
N ARG A 181 -24.38 -1.56 4.50
CA ARG A 181 -23.83 -0.53 3.64
C ARG A 181 -22.90 0.37 4.40
N VAL A 182 -21.89 0.83 3.68
CA VAL A 182 -20.91 1.76 4.18
C VAL A 182 -21.06 3.06 3.42
N TRP A 183 -21.31 4.17 4.11
CA TRP A 183 -21.43 5.46 3.44
C TRP A 183 -20.04 6.02 3.19
N VAL A 184 -19.77 6.36 1.95
CA VAL A 184 -18.44 6.70 1.46
C VAL A 184 -18.48 8.10 0.85
N THR A 185 -17.51 8.93 1.22
CA THR A 185 -17.21 10.19 0.55
C THR A 185 -15.88 10.02 -0.17
N ALA A 186 -15.86 10.31 -1.47
CA ALA A 186 -14.69 10.17 -2.31
C ALA A 186 -14.39 11.49 -3.03
N ALA A 187 -13.11 11.84 -3.11
CA ALA A 187 -12.61 12.91 -3.93
C ALA A 187 -12.05 12.32 -5.21
N ILE A 188 -12.54 12.81 -6.34
CA ILE A 188 -12.16 12.37 -7.67
C ILE A 188 -11.37 13.49 -8.33
N THR A 189 -10.09 13.23 -8.55
CA THR A 189 -9.16 14.16 -9.19
C THR A 189 -8.88 13.68 -10.61
N THR A 190 -9.13 14.54 -11.59
CA THR A 190 -8.80 14.32 -12.99
C THR A 190 -7.70 15.27 -13.42
N GLU A 191 -6.64 14.73 -14.00
CA GLU A 191 -5.49 15.49 -14.50
C GLU A 191 -5.55 15.60 -16.03
N PHE A 192 -5.46 16.82 -16.57
CA PHE A 192 -5.44 17.05 -18.02
C PHE A 192 -4.54 18.20 -18.42
N GLN A 193 -4.06 18.14 -19.67
CA GLN A 193 -3.26 19.21 -20.26
C GLN A 193 -4.16 20.30 -20.81
N LYS A 194 -3.93 21.54 -20.40
CA LYS A 194 -4.53 22.74 -20.99
C LYS A 194 -3.44 23.79 -21.15
N ASP A 195 -3.27 24.30 -22.36
CA ASP A 195 -2.30 25.36 -22.68
C ASP A 195 -0.85 25.02 -22.25
N GLY A 196 -0.46 23.74 -22.35
CA GLY A 196 0.87 23.25 -21.96
C GLY A 196 1.08 23.07 -20.46
N GLN A 197 0.06 23.28 -19.63
CA GLN A 197 0.10 23.06 -18.18
C GLN A 197 -0.80 21.89 -17.78
N THR A 198 -0.33 21.06 -16.85
CA THR A 198 -1.14 20.04 -16.21
C THR A 198 -2.07 20.69 -15.18
N ILE A 199 -3.37 20.69 -15.46
CA ILE A 199 -4.39 21.16 -14.52
C ILE A 199 -5.06 19.93 -13.88
N ALA A 200 -5.13 19.93 -12.56
CA ALA A 200 -5.91 18.97 -11.79
C ALA A 200 -7.24 19.60 -11.37
N ARG A 201 -8.35 18.89 -11.58
CA ARG A 201 -9.67 19.25 -11.06
C ARG A 201 -10.17 18.17 -10.14
N SER A 202 -10.60 18.54 -8.94
CA SER A 202 -11.14 17.63 -7.94
C SER A 202 -12.63 17.87 -7.74
N HIS A 203 -13.40 16.79 -7.76
CA HIS A 203 -14.83 16.77 -7.46
C HIS A 203 -15.09 15.83 -6.29
N VAL A 204 -15.92 16.26 -5.35
CA VAL A 204 -16.29 15.43 -4.19
C VAL A 204 -17.64 14.78 -4.48
N LEU A 205 -17.67 13.45 -4.38
CA LEU A 205 -18.86 12.64 -4.53
C LEU A 205 -19.20 11.94 -3.21
N ASP A 206 -20.48 11.77 -2.95
CA ASP A 206 -20.99 11.02 -1.80
C ASP A 206 -21.78 9.81 -2.29
N GLY A 207 -21.72 8.73 -1.53
CA GLY A 207 -22.52 7.56 -1.83
C GLY A 207 -22.31 6.44 -0.84
N PHE A 208 -22.31 5.21 -1.33
CA PHE A 208 -22.20 4.05 -0.47
C PHE A 208 -21.53 2.86 -1.18
N TYR A 209 -20.90 2.02 -0.37
CA TYR A 209 -20.35 0.73 -0.74
C TYR A 209 -21.27 -0.39 -0.26
N VAL A 210 -21.44 -1.40 -1.11
CA VAL A 210 -22.24 -2.61 -0.87
C VAL A 210 -21.29 -3.81 -0.81
N TYR A 211 -21.35 -4.58 0.27
CA TYR A 211 -20.47 -5.74 0.49
C TYR A 211 -20.72 -6.87 -0.50
N GLY A 212 -21.98 -7.29 -0.66
CA GLY A 212 -22.33 -8.50 -1.41
C GLY A 212 -21.80 -8.54 -2.84
N ASN A 213 -21.76 -7.42 -3.54
CA ASN A 213 -21.20 -7.33 -4.90
C ASN A 213 -19.96 -6.42 -5.00
N ARG A 214 -19.35 -6.08 -3.86
CA ARG A 214 -18.16 -5.22 -3.76
C ARG A 214 -18.25 -3.97 -4.65
N ARG A 215 -19.41 -3.32 -4.61
CA ARG A 215 -19.76 -2.22 -5.52
C ARG A 215 -19.83 -0.90 -4.75
N LEU A 216 -19.07 0.08 -5.21
CA LEU A 216 -19.12 1.47 -4.75
C LEU A 216 -19.92 2.29 -5.76
N ILE A 217 -20.94 2.99 -5.24
CA ILE A 217 -21.79 3.88 -6.01
C ILE A 217 -21.62 5.27 -5.43
N LEU A 218 -21.22 6.22 -6.27
CA LEU A 218 -20.93 7.60 -5.92
C LEU A 218 -21.80 8.55 -6.74
N PHE A 219 -22.43 9.49 -6.04
CA PHE A 219 -23.30 10.51 -6.62
C PHE A 219 -22.64 11.89 -6.50
N PRO A 220 -22.82 12.77 -7.51
CA PRO A 220 -22.42 14.16 -7.42
C PRO A 220 -23.18 14.88 -6.32
N LYS A 221 -22.50 15.75 -5.59
CA LYS A 221 -23.17 16.64 -4.63
C LYS A 221 -24.05 17.64 -5.38
N ALA A 222 -25.18 18.00 -4.77
CA ALA A 222 -26.05 19.03 -5.32
C ALA A 222 -25.27 20.33 -5.57
N GLY A 223 -25.39 20.87 -6.79
CA GLY A 223 -24.70 22.09 -7.20
C GLY A 223 -23.35 21.89 -7.91
N THR A 224 -22.83 20.68 -8.06
CA THR A 224 -21.71 20.45 -9.00
C THR A 224 -22.26 20.34 -10.42
N GLY A 225 -21.78 21.20 -11.34
CA GLY A 225 -22.33 21.37 -12.68
C GLY A 225 -22.30 20.16 -13.62
N ASP A 226 -21.67 19.06 -13.20
CA ASP A 226 -21.59 17.81 -13.92
C ASP A 226 -22.37 16.76 -13.13
N ASN A 227 -23.58 16.41 -13.56
CA ASN A 227 -24.42 15.33 -12.98
C ASN A 227 -23.81 13.92 -13.24
N ILE A 228 -22.51 13.79 -13.08
CA ILE A 228 -21.75 12.59 -13.37
C ILE A 228 -21.40 11.92 -12.03
N GLY A 229 -21.94 10.72 -11.83
CA GLY A 229 -21.55 9.82 -10.76
C GLY A 229 -20.44 8.86 -11.18
N ALA A 230 -20.00 8.03 -10.25
CA ALA A 230 -19.05 6.96 -10.51
C ALA A 230 -19.56 5.66 -9.91
N VAL A 231 -19.39 4.57 -10.64
CA VAL A 231 -19.69 3.21 -10.19
C VAL A 231 -18.43 2.38 -10.33
N CYS A 232 -17.96 1.81 -9.22
CA CYS A 232 -16.76 0.98 -9.19
C CYS A 232 -17.08 -0.40 -8.63
N ASN A 233 -16.68 -1.44 -9.36
CA ASN A 233 -16.74 -2.83 -8.92
C ASN A 233 -15.31 -3.25 -8.53
N PHE A 234 -15.09 -3.53 -7.24
CA PHE A 234 -13.79 -3.97 -6.75
C PHE A 234 -13.60 -5.45 -7.02
N LEU A 235 -12.47 -5.81 -7.60
CA LEU A 235 -12.17 -7.21 -7.90
C LEU A 235 -11.78 -7.97 -6.62
N GLY A 236 -11.89 -9.30 -6.70
CA GLY A 236 -11.53 -10.25 -5.65
C GLY A 236 -10.12 -10.07 -5.06
N ASP A 237 -9.22 -9.44 -5.80
CA ASP A 237 -7.79 -9.38 -5.56
C ASP A 237 -7.31 -8.26 -4.63
N GLY A 238 -8.20 -7.32 -4.26
CA GLY A 238 -7.87 -6.17 -3.39
C GLY A 238 -6.92 -5.14 -4.00
N LYS A 239 -6.51 -5.32 -5.27
CA LYS A 239 -5.55 -4.45 -5.97
C LYS A 239 -6.20 -3.71 -7.13
N HIS A 240 -7.29 -4.23 -7.70
CA HIS A 240 -7.91 -3.69 -8.90
C HIS A 240 -9.40 -3.40 -8.71
N ALA A 241 -9.89 -2.40 -9.43
CA ALA A 241 -11.32 -2.10 -9.53
C ALA A 241 -11.68 -1.70 -10.96
N GLY A 242 -12.80 -2.21 -11.47
CA GLY A 242 -13.41 -1.75 -12.71
C GLY A 242 -14.34 -0.59 -12.42
N CYS A 243 -14.07 0.60 -12.96
CA CYS A 243 -14.86 1.80 -12.71
C CYS A 243 -15.46 2.36 -13.99
N SER A 244 -16.66 2.90 -13.85
CA SER A 244 -17.44 3.54 -14.89
C SER A 244 -17.96 4.88 -14.40
N MET A 245 -17.74 5.93 -15.19
CA MET A 245 -18.36 7.24 -14.99
C MET A 245 -19.74 7.20 -15.62
N VAL A 246 -20.76 7.58 -14.86
CA VAL A 246 -22.16 7.48 -15.30
C VAL A 246 -22.82 8.84 -15.26
N LEU A 247 -23.47 9.24 -16.34
CA LEU A 247 -24.35 10.42 -16.32
C LEU A 247 -25.66 10.01 -15.67
N LEU A 248 -25.99 10.69 -14.58
CA LEU A 248 -27.26 10.53 -13.89
C LEU A 248 -28.28 11.41 -14.62
N GLY A 249 -29.02 10.80 -15.53
CA GLY A 249 -30.13 11.44 -16.25
C GLY A 249 -31.44 11.43 -15.45
N VAL A 250 -32.48 12.03 -16.03
CA VAL A 250 -33.86 12.01 -15.49
C VAL A 250 -34.52 10.64 -15.69
N ASN A 251 -34.03 9.84 -16.65
CA ASN A 251 -34.51 8.48 -16.90
C ASN A 251 -33.75 7.46 -16.02
N ALA A 252 -34.42 6.35 -15.71
CA ALA A 252 -33.95 5.33 -14.76
C ALA A 252 -32.63 4.64 -15.16
N ASP A 253 -32.22 4.74 -16.43
CA ASP A 253 -31.03 4.07 -16.95
C ASP A 253 -29.82 5.01 -17.00
N PRO A 254 -28.77 4.75 -16.19
CA PRO A 254 -27.55 5.56 -16.21
C PRO A 254 -26.77 5.33 -17.51
N THR A 255 -26.42 6.41 -18.21
CA THR A 255 -25.57 6.31 -19.40
C THR A 255 -24.10 6.24 -19.00
N VAL A 256 -23.37 5.22 -19.47
CA VAL A 256 -21.94 5.07 -19.23
C VAL A 256 -21.15 6.03 -20.13
N CYS A 257 -20.49 7.01 -19.51
CA CYS A 257 -19.71 8.04 -20.19
C CYS A 257 -18.25 7.62 -20.42
N ALA A 258 -17.66 6.97 -19.42
CA ALA A 258 -16.28 6.52 -19.46
C ALA A 258 -16.11 5.22 -18.68
N SER A 259 -15.16 4.40 -19.06
CA SER A 259 -14.86 3.11 -18.40
C SER A 259 -13.34 2.90 -18.30
N GLY A 260 -12.88 2.23 -17.26
CA GLY A 260 -11.46 2.02 -17.03
C GLY A 260 -11.17 1.18 -15.81
N ARG A 261 -9.95 0.66 -15.73
CA ARG A 261 -9.47 -0.15 -14.62
C ARG A 261 -8.59 0.72 -13.73
N LEU A 262 -8.95 0.81 -12.45
CA LEU A 262 -8.15 1.47 -11.43
C LEU A 262 -7.31 0.44 -10.68
N MET A 263 -6.13 0.87 -10.26
CA MET A 263 -5.22 0.14 -9.37
C MET A 263 -5.11 0.88 -8.05
N LYS A 264 -5.11 0.13 -6.95
CA LYS A 264 -4.81 0.66 -5.62
C LYS A 264 -3.38 1.19 -5.60
N GLN A 265 -3.19 2.37 -5.02
CA GLN A 265 -1.88 2.99 -4.80
C GLN A 265 -1.36 2.69 -3.40
#